data_AF-A0A517E127-F1
#
_entry.id   AF-A0A517E127-F1
#
_cell.length_a   1.000
_cell.length_b   1.000
_cell.length_c   1.000
_cell.angle_alpha   90.00
_cell.angle_beta   90.00
_cell.angle_gamma   90.00
#
_symmetry.space_group_name_H-M   'P 1'
#
loop_
_entity.id
_entity.type
_entity.pdbx_description
1 polymer ?
#
loop_
_entity_poly.entity_id
_entity_poly.type
_entity_poly.pdbx_seq_one_letter_code
_entity_poly.pdbx_strand_id
1 'polypeptide(L)' 'MTRQDLANLIGTTRETVSRVLNSMRKDKVLHFADQKIIILDEQRLDRYREM' A
#
# COMPACT_ATOMS: atom_id res chain seq x y z
N MET A 1 -4.29 1.50 -12.46
CA MET A 1 -3.83 2.55 -11.53
C MET A 1 -2.33 2.40 -11.33
N THR A 2 -1.53 3.42 -11.60
CA THR A 2 -0.08 3.38 -11.42
C THR A 2 0.33 3.87 -10.02
N ARG A 3 1.56 3.59 -9.60
CA ARG A 3 2.13 4.14 -8.34
C ARG A 3 2.22 5.66 -8.36
N GLN A 4 2.30 6.27 -9.55
CA GLN A 4 2.31 7.72 -9.73
C GLN A 4 0.92 8.32 -9.48
N ASP A 5 -0.14 7.67 -9.98
CA ASP A 5 -1.52 8.09 -9.73
C ASP A 5 -1.84 8.05 -8.24
N LEU A 6 -1.39 7.00 -7.55
CA LEU A 6 -1.57 6.86 -6.11
C LEU A 6 -0.78 7.93 -5.33
N ALA A 7 0.42 8.27 -5.78
CA ALA A 7 1.22 9.33 -5.17
C ALA A 7 0.56 10.71 -5.34
N ASN A 8 0.05 11.00 -6.53
CA ASN A 8 -0.71 12.23 -6.82
C ASN A 8 -1.99 12.31 -5.98
N LEU A 9 -2.70 11.19 -5.80
CA LEU A 9 -3.95 11.13 -5.04
C LEU A 9 -3.77 11.44 -3.54
N ILE A 10 -2.67 10.95 -2.95
CA ILE A 10 -2.39 11.07 -1.51
C ILE A 10 -1.49 12.29 -1.23
N GLY A 11 -1.08 13.04 -2.26
CA GLY A 11 -0.22 14.21 -2.10
C GLY A 11 1.20 13.88 -1.63
N THR A 12 1.76 12.76 -2.10
CA THR A 12 3.10 12.28 -1.71
C THR A 12 3.94 11.94 -2.95
N THR A 13 5.17 11.46 -2.76
CA THR A 13 6.04 11.06 -3.87
C THR A 13 5.82 9.58 -4.23
N ARG A 14 6.07 9.24 -5.51
CA ARG A 14 6.06 7.85 -6.00
C ARG A 14 6.95 6.94 -5.16
N GLU A 15 8.08 7.47 -4.70
CA GLU A 15 9.04 6.75 -3.86
C GLU A 15 8.45 6.43 -2.49
N THR A 16 7.81 7.40 -1.84
CA THR A 16 7.15 7.19 -0.54
C THR A 16 6.05 6.13 -0.66
N VAL A 17 5.17 6.24 -1.66
CA VAL A 17 4.15 5.20 -1.94
C VAL A 17 4.81 3.83 -2.14
N SER A 18 5.86 3.78 -2.96
CA SER A 18 6.55 2.53 -3.25
C SER A 18 7.19 1.90 -2.00
N ARG A 19 7.73 2.71 -1.08
CA ARG A 19 8.30 2.26 0.19
C ARG A 19 7.22 1.72 1.12
N VAL A 20 6.12 2.45 1.30
CA VAL A 20 5.00 2.04 2.16
C VAL A 20 4.37 0.73 1.65
N LEU A 21 4.06 0.65 0.36
CA LEU A 21 3.48 -0.57 -0.23
C LEU A 21 4.43 -1.78 -0.12
N ASN A 22 5.73 -1.58 -0.28
CA ASN A 22 6.71 -2.65 -0.08
C ASN A 22 6.80 -3.09 1.38
N SER A 23 6.70 -2.16 2.34
CA SER A 23 6.64 -2.50 3.76
C SER A 23 5.41 -3.33 4.07
N MET A 24 4.23 -2.89 3.62
CA MET A 24 2.97 -3.62 3.81
C MET A 24 2.98 -5.00 3.15
N ARG A 25 3.66 -5.14 2.01
CA ARG A 25 3.90 -6.45 1.37
C ARG A 25 4.78 -7.35 2.22
N LYS A 26 5.86 -6.81 2.77
CA LYS A 26 6.82 -7.55 3.61
C LYS A 26 6.15 -8.05 4.90
N ASP A 27 5.29 -7.24 5.49
CA ASP A 27 4.46 -7.58 6.64
C ASP A 27 3.31 -8.54 6.31
N LYS A 28 3.19 -8.99 5.04
CA LYS A 28 2.11 -9.87 4.54
C LYS A 28 0.71 -9.31 4.81
N VAL A 29 0.57 -8.00 4.88
CA VAL A 29 -0.72 -7.30 5.07
C VAL A 29 -1.44 -7.20 3.72
N LEU A 30 -0.67 -6.92 2.66
CA LEU A 30 -1.16 -6.74 1.31
C LEU A 30 -0.41 -7.65 0.33
N HIS A 31 -1.14 -8.26 -0.61
CA HIS A 31 -0.59 -8.96 -1.75
C HIS A 31 -0.95 -8.24 -3.04
N PHE A 32 0.05 -8.00 -3.88
CA PHE A 32 -0.14 -7.41 -5.20
C PHE A 32 -0.16 -8.53 -6.22
N ALA A 33 -1.33 -8.80 -6.80
CA ALA A 33 -1.52 -9.74 -7.90
C ALA A 33 -1.98 -8.97 -9.13
N ASP A 34 -1.13 -8.91 -10.15
CA ASP A 34 -1.36 -8.16 -11.38
C ASP A 34 -1.71 -6.68 -11.08
N GLN A 35 -2.92 -6.25 -11.42
CA GLN A 35 -3.45 -4.91 -11.17
C GLN A 35 -4.39 -4.83 -9.95
N LYS A 36 -4.40 -5.86 -9.10
CA LYS A 36 -5.25 -5.93 -7.91
C LYS A 36 -4.40 -5.92 -6.64
N ILE A 37 -4.94 -5.26 -5.62
CA ILE A 37 -4.42 -5.29 -4.25
C ILE A 37 -5.36 -6.20 -3.47
N ILE A 38 -4.81 -7.31 -2.97
CA ILE A 38 -5.52 -8.28 -2.14
C ILE A 38 -5.11 -8.00 -0.69
N ILE A 39 -6.08 -7.71 0.16
CA ILE A 39 -5.87 -7.57 1.60
C ILE A 39 -5.82 -8.98 2.18
N LEU A 40 -4.69 -9.34 2.80
CA LEU A 40 -4.50 -10.65 3.42
C LEU A 40 -4.91 -10.64 4.89
N ASP A 41 -4.79 -9.50 5.56
CA ASP A 41 -5.05 -9.34 7.00
C ASP A 41 -5.62 -7.95 7.27
N GLU A 42 -6.95 -7.88 7.43
CA GLU A 42 -7.68 -6.63 7.68
C GLU A 42 -7.37 -6.03 9.06
N GLN A 43 -7.12 -6.87 10.08
CA GLN A 43 -6.83 -6.42 11.44
C GLN A 43 -5.47 -5.75 11.51
N ARG A 44 -4.47 -6.28 10.78
CA ARG A 44 -3.18 -5.61 10.65
C ARG A 44 -3.27 -4.35 9.81
N LEU A 45 -4.13 -4.33 8.78
CA LEU A 45 -4.31 -3.14 7.95
C LEU A 45 -4.89 -1.97 8.76
N ASP A 46 -5.83 -2.24 9.66
CA ASP A 46 -6.46 -1.21 10.50
C ASP A 46 -5.44 -0.46 11.39
N ARG A 47 -4.37 -1.11 11.83
CA ARG A 47 -3.28 -0.46 12.58
C ARG A 47 -2.56 0.64 11.78
N TYR A 48 -2.60 0.60 10.46
CA TYR A 48 -2.04 1.67 9.62
C TYR A 48 -2.99 2.86 9.44
N ARG A 49 -4.26 2.74 9.86
CA ARG A 49 -5.26 3.82 9.83
C ARG A 49 -5.17 4.74 11.05
N GLU A 50 -4.58 4.25 12.14
CA GLU A 50 -4.43 4.97 13.42
C GLU A 50 -3.05 5.64 13.59
N MET A 51 -2.15 5.51 12.61
CA MET A 51 -0.85 6.21 12.54
C MET A 51 -0.97 7.55 11.83
#